data_AF-A0A9E2GKQ7-F1
#
_entry.id   AF-A0A9E2GKQ7-F1
#
_cell.length_a   1.000
_cell.length_b   1.000
_cell.length_c   1.000
_cell.angle_alpha   90.00
_cell.angle_beta   90.00
_cell.angle_gamma   90.00
#
_symmetry.space_group_name_H-M   'P 1'
#
loop_
_entity.id
_entity.type
_entity.pdbx_description
1 polymer ?
#
loop_
_entity_poly.entity_id
_entity_poly.type
_entity_poly.pdbx_seq_one_letter_code
_entity_poly.pdbx_strand_id
1 'polypeptide(L)'
;MTAVATPAETRDPIFETDFIKEMLRQLRALDSYGTWDGQPPEAILDPLVLTKERKAAIPLVGDPDEEVLARVKAFYNAISVLIEKECGMMAVPLVHLTHEGFGRVLITVGKLVVLDRTLRDVHRFGFESLSKAKTEADKYLSVALEIIGKYPDVAGM
;
A
#
# COMPACT_ATOMS: atom_id res chain seq x y z
N MET A 1 10.18 -45.23 13.51
CA MET A 1 10.70 -43.95 13.00
C MET A 1 9.77 -42.86 13.48
N THR A 2 10.15 -42.18 14.56
CA THR A 2 9.40 -41.08 15.16
C THR A 2 9.51 -39.86 14.24
N ALA A 3 8.38 -39.40 13.72
CA ALA A 3 8.31 -38.18 12.94
C ALA A 3 8.67 -36.99 13.85
N VAL A 4 9.79 -36.34 13.54
CA VAL A 4 10.18 -35.08 14.17
C VAL A 4 9.24 -34.02 13.61
N ALA A 5 8.33 -33.52 14.46
CA ALA A 5 7.54 -32.35 14.13
C ALA A 5 8.48 -31.15 14.03
N THR A 6 8.65 -30.62 12.82
CA THR A 6 9.31 -29.34 12.58
C THR A 6 8.61 -28.27 13.41
N PRO A 7 9.32 -27.40 14.16
CA PRO A 7 8.68 -26.29 14.85
C PRO A 7 7.95 -25.44 13.80
N ALA A 8 6.69 -25.10 14.05
CA ALA A 8 6.00 -24.08 13.27
C ALA A 8 6.83 -22.81 13.35
N GLU A 9 7.49 -22.42 12.27
CA GLU A 9 8.21 -21.14 12.21
C GLU A 9 7.20 -20.05 12.56
N THR A 10 7.42 -19.37 13.68
CA THR A 10 6.60 -18.24 14.10
C THR A 10 6.71 -17.17 13.04
N ARG A 11 5.64 -17.02 12.28
CA ARG A 11 5.51 -16.02 11.23
C ARG A 11 5.82 -14.62 11.76
N ASP A 12 6.50 -13.80 10.96
CA ASP A 12 6.87 -12.44 11.35
C ASP A 12 5.61 -11.66 11.83
N PRO A 13 5.63 -11.08 13.05
CA PRO A 13 4.50 -10.31 13.58
C PRO A 13 4.01 -9.17 12.67
N ILE A 14 4.83 -8.70 11.72
CA ILE A 14 4.44 -7.68 10.75
C ILE A 14 3.18 -8.09 9.95
N PHE A 15 3.00 -9.39 9.68
CA PHE A 15 1.84 -9.93 8.96
C PHE A 15 0.53 -9.82 9.75
N GLU A 16 0.61 -9.62 11.06
CA GLU A 16 -0.56 -9.46 11.91
C GLU A 16 -1.06 -8.01 11.99
N THR A 17 -0.28 -7.05 11.49
CA THR A 17 -0.64 -5.64 11.51
C THR A 17 -1.79 -5.32 10.56
N ASP A 18 -2.65 -4.37 10.96
CA ASP A 18 -3.81 -3.96 10.15
C ASP A 18 -3.41 -3.51 8.74
N PHE A 19 -2.31 -2.76 8.63
CA PHE A 19 -1.79 -2.32 7.34
C PHE A 19 -1.43 -3.48 6.42
N ILE A 20 -0.72 -4.50 6.91
CA ILE A 20 -0.31 -5.64 6.07
C ILE A 20 -1.50 -6.52 5.68
N LYS A 21 -2.43 -6.75 6.61
CA LYS A 21 -3.69 -7.45 6.33
C LYS A 21 -4.48 -6.72 5.24
N GLU A 22 -4.56 -5.39 5.33
CA GLU A 22 -5.25 -4.58 4.35
C GLU A 22 -4.54 -4.56 2.99
N MET A 23 -3.20 -4.44 2.98
CA MET A 23 -2.41 -4.53 1.75
C MET A 23 -2.68 -5.83 1.00
N LEU A 24 -2.72 -6.97 1.71
CA LEU A 24 -3.05 -8.26 1.11
C LEU A 24 -4.46 -8.29 0.53
N ARG A 25 -5.44 -7.74 1.26
CA ARG A 25 -6.82 -7.64 0.78
C ARG A 25 -6.90 -6.82 -0.50
N GLN A 26 -6.23 -5.67 -0.56
CA GLN A 26 -6.22 -4.80 -1.73
C GLN A 26 -5.50 -5.42 -2.93
N LEU A 27 -4.35 -6.06 -2.71
CA LEU A 27 -3.63 -6.75 -3.80
C LEU A 27 -4.46 -7.88 -4.39
N ARG A 28 -5.11 -8.69 -3.55
CA ARG A 28 -6.04 -9.73 -4.02
C ARG A 28 -7.26 -9.15 -4.74
N ALA A 29 -7.79 -8.03 -4.26
CA ALA A 29 -8.95 -7.38 -4.89
C ALA A 29 -8.63 -6.80 -6.27
N LEU A 30 -7.39 -6.38 -6.51
CA LEU A 30 -6.94 -5.85 -7.81
C LEU A 30 -6.46 -6.95 -8.77
N ASP A 31 -6.25 -8.18 -8.29
CA ASP A 31 -5.82 -9.33 -9.08
C ASP A 31 -6.99 -9.93 -9.88
N SER A 32 -7.34 -9.26 -10.97
CA SER A 32 -8.49 -9.63 -11.80
C SER A 32 -8.36 -11.00 -12.47
N TYR A 33 -7.13 -11.52 -12.62
CA TYR A 33 -6.85 -12.80 -13.28
C TYR A 33 -6.58 -13.96 -12.30
N GLY A 34 -6.64 -13.72 -10.98
CA GLY A 34 -6.38 -14.75 -9.96
C GLY A 34 -4.95 -15.26 -9.95
N THR A 35 -3.97 -14.44 -10.36
CA THR A 35 -2.54 -14.78 -10.40
C THR A 35 -2.02 -15.21 -9.01
N TRP A 36 -2.57 -14.61 -7.95
CA TRP A 36 -2.22 -14.82 -6.55
C TRP A 36 -3.12 -15.82 -5.82
N ASP A 37 -3.99 -16.54 -6.54
CA ASP A 37 -4.85 -17.55 -5.95
C ASP A 37 -4.03 -18.70 -5.37
N GLY A 38 -4.32 -19.04 -4.11
CA GLY A 38 -3.57 -20.05 -3.35
C GLY A 38 -2.16 -19.64 -2.94
N GLN A 39 -1.66 -18.47 -3.35
CA GLN A 39 -0.33 -18.00 -2.97
C GLN A 39 -0.27 -17.57 -1.50
N PRO A 40 0.82 -17.91 -0.78
CA PRO A 40 1.02 -17.47 0.59
C PRO A 40 1.25 -15.96 0.64
N PRO A 41 0.89 -15.27 1.74
CA PRO A 41 0.95 -13.81 1.75
C PRO A 41 2.37 -13.24 1.61
N GLU A 42 3.40 -14.00 1.98
CA GLU A 42 4.81 -13.69 1.76
C GLU A 42 5.11 -13.50 0.26
N ALA A 43 4.61 -14.41 -0.58
CA ALA A 43 4.81 -14.36 -2.02
C ALA A 43 4.07 -13.18 -2.66
N ILE A 44 2.86 -12.88 -2.18
CA ILE A 44 2.04 -11.76 -2.69
C ILE A 44 2.70 -10.41 -2.38
N LEU A 45 3.36 -10.30 -1.22
CA LEU A 45 3.99 -9.06 -0.78
C LEU A 45 5.46 -8.94 -1.19
N ASP A 46 6.13 -10.00 -1.66
CA ASP A 46 7.54 -9.91 -2.11
C ASP A 46 7.78 -8.81 -3.13
N PRO A 47 6.92 -8.58 -4.16
CA PRO A 47 7.15 -7.52 -5.14
C PRO A 47 7.08 -6.10 -4.55
N LEU A 48 6.53 -5.94 -3.34
CA LEU A 48 6.54 -4.67 -2.59
C LEU A 48 7.90 -4.42 -1.93
N VAL A 49 8.70 -5.46 -1.69
CA VAL A 49 10.01 -5.39 -1.05
C VAL A 49 11.11 -5.31 -2.11
N LEU A 50 11.64 -4.11 -2.33
CA LEU A 50 12.71 -3.85 -3.28
C LEU A 50 14.02 -3.55 -2.54
N THR A 51 14.97 -4.49 -2.64
CA THR A 51 16.36 -4.22 -2.25
C THR A 51 16.94 -3.12 -3.12
N LYS A 52 18.00 -2.46 -2.64
CA LYS A 52 18.69 -1.39 -3.41
C LYS A 52 19.13 -1.89 -4.80
N GLU A 53 19.59 -3.13 -4.86
CA GLU A 53 20.02 -3.80 -6.10
C GLU A 53 18.83 -4.04 -7.05
N ARG A 54 17.73 -4.66 -6.56
CA ARG A 54 16.50 -4.86 -7.36
C ARG A 54 15.97 -3.54 -7.89
N LYS A 55 15.95 -2.51 -7.04
CA LYS A 55 15.45 -1.18 -7.39
C LYS A 55 16.32 -0.51 -8.47
N ALA A 56 17.64 -0.66 -8.40
CA ALA A 56 18.56 -0.11 -9.39
C ALA A 56 18.45 -0.79 -10.76
N ALA A 57 18.12 -2.09 -10.78
CA ALA A 57 17.97 -2.87 -12.00
C ALA A 57 16.71 -2.50 -12.82
N ILE A 58 15.71 -1.86 -12.20
CA ILE A 58 14.46 -1.49 -12.88
C ILE A 58 14.69 -0.22 -13.72
N PRO A 59 14.47 -0.27 -15.05
CA PRO A 59 14.55 0.91 -15.91
C PRO A 59 13.40 1.89 -15.62
N LEU A 60 13.63 3.19 -15.87
CA LEU A 60 12.65 4.26 -15.70
C LEU A 60 12.14 4.79 -17.05
N VAL A 61 11.99 3.91 -18.03
CA VAL A 61 11.67 4.29 -19.41
C VAL A 61 10.33 3.69 -19.80
N GLY A 62 9.44 4.53 -20.36
CA GLY A 62 8.10 4.12 -20.78
C GLY A 62 7.11 4.00 -19.61
N ASP A 63 5.98 3.34 -19.85
CA ASP A 63 4.93 3.14 -18.86
C ASP A 63 5.37 2.20 -17.74
N PRO A 64 4.99 2.44 -16.47
CA PRO A 64 5.12 1.43 -15.42
C PRO A 64 4.22 0.23 -15.69
N ASP A 65 4.72 -0.98 -15.40
CA ASP A 65 3.96 -2.22 -15.56
C ASP A 65 2.64 -2.19 -14.77
N GLU A 66 1.61 -2.85 -15.28
CA GLU A 66 0.29 -2.91 -14.63
C GLU A 66 0.37 -3.46 -13.19
N GLU A 67 1.27 -4.40 -12.93
CA GLU A 67 1.53 -4.93 -11.59
C GLU A 67 2.07 -3.87 -10.63
N VAL A 68 2.96 -2.99 -11.12
CA VAL A 68 3.49 -1.86 -10.34
C VAL A 68 2.36 -0.89 -10.03
N LEU A 69 1.53 -0.56 -11.02
CA LEU A 69 0.37 0.31 -10.86
C LEU A 69 -0.64 -0.28 -9.86
N ALA A 70 -0.86 -1.59 -9.90
CA ALA A 70 -1.72 -2.30 -8.94
C ALA A 70 -1.16 -2.21 -7.51
N ARG A 71 0.16 -2.34 -7.32
CA ARG A 71 0.80 -2.14 -6.01
C ARG A 71 0.65 -0.72 -5.48
N VAL A 72 0.82 0.29 -6.34
CA VAL A 72 0.61 1.70 -5.97
C VAL A 72 -0.83 1.93 -5.53
N LYS A 73 -1.81 1.46 -6.32
CA LYS A 73 -3.23 1.55 -5.99
C LYS A 73 -3.54 0.83 -4.67
N ALA A 74 -3.08 -0.40 -4.51
CA ALA A 74 -3.27 -1.18 -3.29
C ALA A 74 -2.73 -0.46 -2.05
N PHE A 75 -1.55 0.17 -2.15
CA PHE A 75 -0.94 0.92 -1.07
C PHE A 75 -1.79 2.09 -0.60
N TYR A 76 -2.26 2.92 -1.52
CA TYR A 76 -3.08 4.08 -1.16
C TYR A 76 -4.52 3.71 -0.80
N ASN A 77 -5.08 2.64 -1.37
CA ASN A 77 -6.35 2.07 -0.92
C ASN A 77 -6.25 1.57 0.53
N ALA A 78 -5.16 0.87 0.87
CA ALA A 78 -4.98 0.36 2.22
C ALA A 78 -4.91 1.49 3.25
N ILE A 79 -4.18 2.56 2.95
CA ILE A 79 -4.14 3.76 3.81
C ILE A 79 -5.54 4.38 3.94
N SER A 80 -6.29 4.46 2.84
CA SER A 80 -7.64 5.02 2.87
C SER A 80 -8.58 4.21 3.77
N VAL A 81 -8.54 2.88 3.68
CA VAL A 81 -9.31 2.00 4.58
C VAL A 81 -8.90 2.19 6.04
N LEU A 82 -7.61 2.35 6.33
CA LEU A 82 -7.15 2.62 7.71
C LEU A 82 -7.62 3.99 8.21
N ILE A 83 -7.62 5.03 7.37
CA ILE A 83 -8.18 6.34 7.72
C ILE A 83 -9.65 6.17 8.08
N GLU A 84 -10.43 5.48 7.25
CA GLU A 84 -11.86 5.23 7.50
C GLU A 84 -12.09 4.44 8.80
N LYS A 85 -11.26 3.42 9.06
CA LYS A 85 -11.31 2.64 10.30
C LYS A 85 -11.12 3.51 11.54
N GLU A 86 -10.19 4.47 11.50
CA GLU A 86 -9.83 5.30 12.65
C GLU A 86 -10.76 6.51 12.86
N CYS A 87 -11.25 7.14 11.79
CA CYS A 87 -12.09 8.34 11.88
C CYS A 87 -13.60 8.09 11.67
N GLY A 88 -13.98 6.90 11.18
CA GLY A 88 -15.37 6.55 10.88
C GLY A 88 -15.96 7.26 9.65
N MET A 89 -15.13 7.96 8.86
CA MET A 89 -15.55 8.65 7.64
C MET A 89 -14.84 8.05 6.42
N MET A 90 -15.60 7.88 5.34
CA MET A 90 -15.10 7.25 4.12
C MET A 90 -13.95 8.05 3.51
N ALA A 91 -12.80 7.39 3.33
CA ALA A 91 -11.65 7.95 2.65
C ALA A 91 -11.51 7.34 1.26
N VAL A 92 -11.35 8.20 0.24
CA VAL A 92 -11.26 7.78 -1.16
C VAL A 92 -9.93 8.24 -1.76
N PRO A 93 -9.11 7.32 -2.29
CA PRO A 93 -7.90 7.66 -3.00
C PRO A 93 -8.18 7.96 -4.48
N LEU A 94 -7.48 8.95 -5.02
CA LEU A 94 -7.37 9.22 -6.45
C LEU A 94 -5.89 9.19 -6.84
N VAL A 95 -5.50 8.17 -7.60
CA VAL A 95 -4.16 8.02 -8.15
C VAL A 95 -4.19 8.37 -9.63
N HIS A 96 -3.49 9.44 -10.00
CA HIS A 96 -3.30 9.84 -11.38
C HIS A 96 -1.82 9.72 -11.75
N LEU A 97 -1.52 8.91 -12.76
CA LEU A 97 -0.16 8.65 -13.24
C LEU A 97 -0.09 8.89 -14.74
N THR A 98 1.03 9.47 -15.16
CA THR A 98 1.42 9.69 -16.56
C THR A 98 2.26 8.51 -17.05
N HIS A 99 2.48 8.48 -18.36
CA HIS A 99 3.22 7.42 -19.03
C HIS A 99 4.72 7.38 -18.70
N GLU A 100 5.26 8.38 -18.01
CA GLU A 100 6.65 8.40 -17.57
C GLU A 100 6.80 7.97 -16.09
N GLY A 101 5.73 7.48 -15.46
CA GLY A 101 5.76 7.11 -14.04
C GLY A 101 5.80 8.32 -13.09
N PHE A 102 5.40 9.50 -13.58
CA PHE A 102 5.14 10.69 -12.77
C PHE A 102 3.65 10.84 -12.50
N GLY A 103 3.29 11.42 -11.36
CA GLY A 103 1.90 11.78 -11.14
C GLY A 103 1.63 12.26 -9.73
N ARG A 104 0.42 12.02 -9.27
CA ARG A 104 -0.06 12.50 -7.98
C ARG A 104 -1.08 11.53 -7.41
N VAL A 105 -1.04 11.39 -6.10
CA VAL A 105 -2.11 10.76 -5.33
C VAL A 105 -2.72 11.78 -4.39
N LEU A 106 -4.04 11.77 -4.35
CA LEU A 106 -4.85 12.48 -3.38
C LEU A 106 -5.65 11.46 -2.58
N ILE A 107 -5.83 11.68 -1.28
CA ILE A 107 -6.87 10.98 -0.50
C ILE A 107 -7.81 12.04 0.02
N THR A 108 -9.11 11.84 -0.18
CA THR A 108 -10.17 12.74 0.28
C THR A 108 -11.07 12.07 1.29
N VAL A 109 -11.51 12.82 2.29
CA VAL A 109 -12.60 12.46 3.20
C VAL A 109 -13.66 13.54 3.09
N GLY A 110 -14.87 13.19 2.64
CA GLY A 110 -15.87 14.20 2.22
C GLY A 110 -15.28 15.12 1.15
N LYS A 111 -15.19 16.43 1.46
CA LYS A 111 -14.55 17.44 0.59
C LYS A 111 -13.14 17.84 1.01
N LEU A 112 -12.59 17.20 2.04
CA LEU A 112 -11.28 17.52 2.59
C LEU A 112 -10.20 16.65 1.94
N VAL A 113 -9.16 17.28 1.39
CA VAL A 113 -7.95 16.55 0.95
C VAL A 113 -7.07 16.31 2.18
N VAL A 114 -6.91 15.04 2.56
CA VAL A 114 -6.18 14.61 3.77
C VAL A 114 -4.80 14.03 3.45
N LEU A 115 -4.56 13.65 2.20
CA LEU A 115 -3.24 13.32 1.67
C LEU A 115 -3.06 13.96 0.31
N ASP A 116 -1.90 14.54 0.08
CA ASP A 116 -1.48 15.08 -1.20
C ASP A 116 -0.01 14.78 -1.44
N ARG A 117 0.28 13.89 -2.39
CA ARG A 117 1.65 13.43 -2.68
C ARG A 117 1.90 13.39 -4.18
N THR A 118 3.00 14.01 -4.60
CA THR A 118 3.56 13.81 -5.93
C THR A 118 4.29 12.47 -5.99
N LEU A 119 4.06 11.71 -7.05
CA LEU A 119 4.72 10.44 -7.35
C LEU A 119 5.72 10.64 -8.48
N ARG A 120 6.90 10.04 -8.34
CA ARG A 120 7.98 10.02 -9.34
C ARG A 120 8.62 8.64 -9.33
N ASP A 121 9.22 8.27 -10.46
CA ASP A 121 9.94 7.00 -10.62
C ASP A 121 9.08 5.79 -10.23
N VAL A 122 7.78 5.81 -10.59
CA VAL A 122 6.80 4.83 -10.11
C VAL A 122 7.15 3.39 -10.52
N HIS A 123 7.88 3.16 -11.61
CA HIS A 123 8.40 1.83 -11.97
C HIS A 123 9.14 1.16 -10.82
N ARG A 124 9.80 1.97 -9.97
CA ARG A 124 10.58 1.54 -8.81
C ARG A 124 9.79 1.60 -7.50
N PHE A 125 8.46 1.61 -7.56
CA PHE A 125 7.61 1.62 -6.37
C PHE A 125 7.79 0.34 -5.55
N GLY A 126 8.27 0.53 -4.32
CA GLY A 126 8.55 -0.52 -3.35
C GLY A 126 9.40 0.01 -2.20
N PHE A 127 9.59 -0.83 -1.19
CA PHE A 127 10.21 -0.48 0.09
C PHE A 127 11.35 -1.43 0.43
N GLU A 128 12.30 -1.01 1.27
CA GLU A 128 13.40 -1.88 1.70
C GLU A 128 12.93 -3.09 2.52
N SER A 129 11.76 -2.98 3.18
CA SER A 129 11.11 -4.05 3.94
C SER A 129 9.64 -3.73 4.18
N LEU A 130 8.84 -4.73 4.60
CA LEU A 130 7.45 -4.53 5.01
C LEU A 130 7.31 -3.57 6.21
N SER A 131 8.27 -3.59 7.13
CA SER A 131 8.32 -2.66 8.25
C SER A 131 8.50 -1.21 7.78
N LYS A 132 9.32 -0.96 6.75
CA LYS A 132 9.47 0.37 6.14
C LYS A 132 8.20 0.80 5.39
N ALA A 133 7.55 -0.13 4.69
CA ALA A 133 6.27 0.14 4.05
C ALA A 133 5.20 0.58 5.07
N LYS A 134 5.08 -0.16 6.18
CA LYS A 134 4.18 0.17 7.27
C LYS A 134 4.51 1.53 7.89
N THR A 135 5.79 1.78 8.18
CA THR A 135 6.23 3.05 8.78
C THR A 135 5.83 4.25 7.91
N GLU A 136 5.99 4.15 6.59
CA GLU A 136 5.58 5.22 5.67
C GLU A 136 4.05 5.37 5.61
N ALA A 137 3.30 4.25 5.65
CA ALA A 137 1.85 4.27 5.73
C ALA A 137 1.33 4.90 7.04
N ASP A 138 1.91 4.55 8.19
CA ASP A 138 1.57 5.12 9.50
C ASP A 138 1.79 6.64 9.53
N LYS A 139 2.86 7.12 8.87
CA LYS A 139 3.12 8.54 8.72
C LYS A 139 2.01 9.24 7.93
N TYR A 140 1.56 8.64 6.82
CA TYR A 140 0.45 9.22 6.04
C TYR A 140 -0.88 9.15 6.79
N LEU A 141 -1.15 8.05 7.49
CA LEU A 141 -2.34 7.87 8.34
C LEU A 141 -2.40 8.93 9.44
N SER A 142 -1.32 9.11 10.21
CA SER A 142 -1.27 10.09 11.31
C SER A 142 -1.50 11.52 10.84
N VAL A 143 -0.86 11.94 9.74
CA VAL A 143 -1.06 13.27 9.15
C VAL A 143 -2.50 13.43 8.66
N ALA A 144 -3.07 12.42 8.01
CA ALA A 144 -4.45 12.47 7.54
C ALA A 144 -5.44 12.63 8.70
N LEU A 145 -5.29 11.86 9.78
CA LEU A 145 -6.13 11.95 10.98
C LEU A 145 -5.99 13.31 11.69
N GLU A 146 -4.78 13.88 11.72
CA GLU A 146 -4.55 15.22 12.26
C GLU A 146 -5.31 16.29 11.44
N ILE A 147 -5.27 16.20 10.11
CA ILE A 147 -5.98 17.13 9.21
C ILE A 147 -7.49 16.99 9.39
N ILE A 148 -8.00 15.76 9.48
CA ILE A 148 -9.42 15.49 9.71
C ILE A 148 -9.88 16.08 11.05
N GLY A 149 -9.11 15.86 12.12
CA GLY A 149 -9.43 16.40 13.44
C GLY A 149 -9.42 17.93 13.50
N LYS A 150 -8.62 18.60 12.65
CA LYS A 150 -8.60 20.07 12.52
C LYS A 150 -9.77 20.62 11.72
N TYR A 151 -10.30 19.87 10.75
CA TYR A 151 -11.36 20.33 9.85
C TYR A 151 -12.53 19.31 9.75
N PRO A 152 -13.18 18.95 10.88
CA PRO A 152 -14.22 17.93 10.89
C PRO A 152 -15.45 18.34 10.05
N ASP A 153 -15.77 19.63 10.03
CA ASP A 153 -16.91 20.14 9.26
C ASP A 153 -16.75 19.92 7.75
N VAL A 154 -15.51 19.94 7.23
CA VAL A 154 -15.23 19.71 5.80
C VAL A 154 -15.16 18.22 5.50
N ALA A 155 -14.65 17.42 6.45
CA ALA A 155 -14.60 15.96 6.34
C ALA A 155 -16.00 15.32 6.33
N GLY A 156 -16.97 15.92 7.03
CA GLY A 156 -18.35 15.44 7.11
C GLY A 156 -19.28 15.89 5.97
N MET A 157 -18.78 16.58 4.94
CA MET A 157 -19.59 17.08 3.80
C MET A 157 -19.76 16.09 2.66
#